data_AF-A0A530BM93-F1
#
_entry.id   AF-A0A530BM93-F1
#
_cell.length_a   1.000
_cell.length_b   1.000
_cell.length_c   1.000
_cell.angle_alpha   90.00
_cell.angle_beta   90.00
_cell.angle_gamma   90.00
#
_symmetry.space_group_name_H-M   'P 1'
#
loop_
_entity.id
_entity.type
_entity.pdbx_description
1 polymer ?
#
loop_
_entity_poly.entity_id
_entity_poly.type
_entity_poly.pdbx_seq_one_letter_code
_entity_poly.pdbx_strand_id
1 'polypeptide(L)'
;DLDLAVEGALVSKFRNGGQTCVCANRIIVQAGVYETFAAKLSARVNAMMVGPGTQPGVAIGPMINMAAVEKINRHVEDALAKGATIITDKPALPQGPQYV
;
A
#
# COMPACT_ATOMS: atom_id res chain seq x y z
N ASP A 1 11.22 -5.34 17.86
CA ASP A 1 11.84 -4.18 17.18
C ASP A 1 10.82 -3.60 16.21
N LEU A 2 10.51 -2.29 16.29
CA LEU A 2 9.48 -1.67 15.46
C LEU A 2 9.97 -1.35 14.05
N ASP A 3 11.24 -0.98 13.89
CA ASP A 3 11.77 -0.61 12.58
C ASP A 3 11.86 -1.86 11.70
N LEU A 4 12.36 -2.97 12.24
CA LEU A 4 12.35 -4.25 11.55
C LEU A 4 10.93 -4.75 11.23
N ALA A 5 9.96 -4.51 12.12
CA ALA A 5 8.57 -4.88 11.87
C ALA A 5 7.95 -4.08 10.71
N VAL A 6 8.27 -2.78 10.60
CA VAL A 6 7.83 -1.93 9.48
C VAL A 6 8.44 -2.40 8.17
N GLU A 7 9.75 -2.71 8.13
CA GLU A 7 10.39 -3.27 6.93
C GLU A 7 9.75 -4.59 6.50
N GLY A 8 9.52 -5.51 7.45
CA GLY A 8 8.86 -6.77 7.18
C GLY A 8 7.45 -6.60 6.62
N ALA A 9 6.69 -5.65 7.17
CA ALA A 9 5.35 -5.30 6.68
C ALA A 9 5.42 -4.76 5.23
N LEU A 10 6.38 -3.89 4.93
CA LEU A 10 6.56 -3.32 3.59
C LEU A 10 6.86 -4.42 2.55
N VAL A 11 7.84 -5.28 2.85
CA VAL A 11 8.24 -6.40 1.97
C VAL A 11 7.09 -7.39 1.76
N SER A 12 6.30 -7.65 2.81
CA SER A 12 5.17 -8.57 2.73
C SER A 12 3.99 -8.00 1.94
N LYS A 13 3.62 -6.72 2.18
CA LYS A 13 2.41 -6.12 1.60
C LYS A 13 2.60 -5.62 0.18
N PHE A 14 3.73 -5.00 -0.14
CA PHE A 14 3.86 -4.16 -1.35
C PHE A 14 4.67 -4.79 -2.48
N ARG A 15 5.29 -5.95 -2.27
CA ARG A 15 5.96 -6.70 -3.35
C ARG A 15 4.99 -6.95 -4.51
N ASN A 16 5.43 -6.69 -5.75
CA ASN A 16 4.61 -6.80 -6.96
C ASN A 16 3.33 -5.93 -6.92
N GLY A 17 3.37 -4.77 -6.25
CA GLY A 17 2.20 -3.94 -6.02
C GLY A 17 1.12 -4.60 -5.15
N GLY A 18 1.50 -5.59 -4.33
CA GLY A 18 0.57 -6.37 -3.51
C GLY A 18 -0.19 -7.46 -4.28
N GLN A 19 0.13 -7.69 -5.55
CA GLN A 19 -0.51 -8.69 -6.40
C GLN A 19 0.15 -10.07 -6.23
N THR A 20 0.23 -10.54 -4.98
CA THR A 20 0.68 -11.91 -4.68
C THR A 20 -0.28 -12.57 -3.68
N CYS A 21 -0.47 -13.88 -3.80
CA CYS A 21 -1.42 -14.63 -2.97
C CYS A 21 -1.07 -14.64 -1.48
N VAL A 22 0.17 -14.32 -1.11
CA VAL A 22 0.69 -14.37 0.26
C VAL A 22 0.95 -12.97 0.85
N CYS A 23 0.57 -11.90 0.16
CA CYS A 23 0.74 -10.54 0.70
C CYS A 23 -0.11 -10.33 1.96
N ALA A 24 0.47 -9.70 2.99
CA ALA A 24 -0.24 -9.37 4.21
C ALA A 24 -1.30 -8.27 3.95
N ASN A 25 -2.58 -8.63 3.93
CA ASN A 25 -3.69 -7.68 3.76
C ASN A 25 -4.29 -7.17 5.09
N ARG A 26 -3.89 -7.77 6.21
CA ARG A 26 -4.31 -7.38 7.55
C ARG A 26 -3.08 -7.43 8.46
N ILE A 27 -2.77 -6.30 9.10
CA ILE A 27 -1.67 -6.17 10.05
C ILE A 27 -2.32 -5.93 11.42
N ILE A 28 -2.06 -6.82 12.37
CA ILE A 28 -2.54 -6.69 13.74
C ILE A 28 -1.38 -6.17 14.58
N VAL A 29 -1.56 -5.02 15.21
CA VAL A 29 -0.52 -4.34 15.98
C VAL A 29 -0.97 -4.26 17.44
N GLN A 30 -0.03 -4.50 18.35
CA GLN A 30 -0.29 -4.36 19.78
C GLN A 30 -0.59 -2.89 20.12
N ALA A 31 -1.62 -2.66 20.94
CA ALA A 31 -2.19 -1.33 21.18
C ALA A 31 -1.17 -0.28 21.66
N GLY A 32 -0.24 -0.65 22.53
CA GLY A 32 0.77 0.26 23.09
C GLY A 32 1.82 0.75 22.10
N VAL A 33 1.90 0.16 20.90
CA VAL A 33 2.83 0.58 19.84
C VAL A 33 2.14 0.92 18.52
N TYR A 34 0.80 0.90 18.49
CA TYR A 34 0.01 1.10 17.28
C TYR A 34 0.33 2.43 16.58
N GLU A 35 0.22 3.55 17.30
CA GLU A 35 0.41 4.89 16.72
C GLU A 35 1.81 5.03 16.10
N THR A 36 2.85 4.63 16.85
CA THR A 36 4.24 4.69 16.36
C THR A 36 4.47 3.81 15.15
N PHE A 37 3.91 2.59 15.14
CA PHE A 37 4.02 1.68 14.00
C PHE A 37 3.28 2.23 12.78
N ALA A 38 2.04 2.70 12.95
CA ALA A 38 1.21 3.23 11.88
C ALA A 38 1.85 4.48 11.24
N ALA A 39 2.37 5.40 12.04
CA ALA A 39 3.09 6.58 11.56
C ALA A 39 4.34 6.21 10.76
N LYS A 40 5.17 5.29 11.28
CA LYS A 40 6.38 4.82 10.58
C LYS A 40 6.05 4.10 9.28
N LEU A 41 5.03 3.24 9.28
CA LEU A 41 4.59 2.53 8.08
C LEU A 41 4.07 3.52 7.04
N SER A 42 3.22 4.47 7.43
CA SER A 42 2.68 5.50 6.54
C SER A 42 3.80 6.33 5.89
N ALA A 43 4.74 6.84 6.68
CA ALA A 43 5.87 7.61 6.16
C ALA A 43 6.68 6.85 5.09
N ARG A 44 6.83 5.53 5.27
CA ARG A 44 7.54 4.67 4.32
C ARG A 44 6.73 4.36 3.08
N VAL A 45 5.41 4.21 3.19
CA VAL A 45 4.51 4.05 2.06
C VAL A 45 4.46 5.33 1.23
N ASN A 46 4.37 6.50 1.87
CA ASN A 46 4.34 7.80 1.17
C ASN A 46 5.64 8.09 0.40
N ALA A 47 6.76 7.49 0.81
CA ALA A 47 8.04 7.59 0.11
C ALA A 47 8.17 6.67 -1.12
N MET A 48 7.20 5.78 -1.38
CA MET A 48 7.24 4.86 -2.52
C MET A 48 6.86 5.56 -3.82
N MET A 49 7.68 5.40 -4.85
CA MET A 49 7.36 5.91 -6.19
C MET A 49 6.48 4.91 -6.95
N VAL A 50 5.34 5.40 -7.45
CA VAL A 50 4.44 4.70 -8.37
C VAL A 50 4.83 5.06 -9.80
N GLY A 51 5.02 4.08 -10.68
CA GLY A 51 5.57 4.34 -12.01
C GLY A 51 5.64 3.12 -12.93
N PRO A 52 6.18 3.30 -14.15
CA PRO A 52 6.52 2.18 -15.02
C PRO A 52 7.56 1.27 -14.35
N GLY A 53 7.33 -0.04 -14.31
CA GLY A 53 8.23 -1.00 -13.65
C GLY A 53 9.64 -1.10 -14.26
N THR A 54 9.86 -0.50 -15.44
CA THR A 54 11.16 -0.40 -16.11
C THR A 54 11.96 0.84 -15.68
N GLN A 55 11.36 1.79 -14.99
CA GLN A 55 12.02 3.02 -14.56
C GLN A 55 12.78 2.81 -13.24
N PRO A 56 14.04 3.25 -13.14
CA PRO A 56 14.81 3.16 -11.89
C PRO A 56 14.12 3.86 -10.72
N GLY A 57 14.12 3.22 -9.56
CA GLY A 57 13.55 3.76 -8.32
C GLY A 57 12.04 3.55 -8.15
N VAL A 58 11.33 3.02 -9.16
CA VAL A 58 9.90 2.70 -9.02
C VAL A 58 9.73 1.52 -8.07
N ALA A 59 8.91 1.71 -7.04
CA ALA A 59 8.57 0.67 -6.08
C ALA A 59 7.27 -0.06 -6.44
N ILE A 60 6.30 0.67 -7.02
CA ILE A 60 4.97 0.15 -7.35
C ILE A 60 4.68 0.35 -8.84
N GLY A 61 4.45 -0.76 -9.54
CA GLY A 61 4.05 -0.78 -10.95
C GLY A 61 2.54 -0.71 -11.16
N PRO A 62 2.08 -0.75 -12.42
CA PRO A 62 0.66 -0.80 -12.75
C PRO A 62 0.02 -2.11 -12.25
N MET A 63 -1.29 -2.06 -12.01
CA MET A 63 -2.08 -3.26 -11.78
C MET A 63 -2.24 -4.07 -13.06
N ILE A 64 -2.40 -5.39 -12.92
CA ILE A 64 -2.41 -6.32 -14.05
C ILE A 64 -3.50 -6.02 -15.09
N ASN A 65 -4.66 -5.51 -14.66
CA ASN A 65 -5.78 -5.14 -15.52
C ASN A 65 -6.77 -4.21 -14.81
N MET A 66 -7.78 -3.73 -15.53
CA MET A 66 -8.83 -2.85 -14.99
C MET A 66 -9.70 -3.51 -13.93
N ALA A 67 -10.01 -4.80 -14.06
CA ALA A 67 -10.81 -5.50 -13.06
C ALA A 67 -10.12 -5.52 -11.68
N ALA A 68 -8.79 -5.57 -11.64
CA ALA A 68 -8.00 -5.45 -10.42
C ALA A 68 -8.09 -4.02 -9.83
N VAL A 69 -7.96 -2.99 -10.67
CA VAL A 69 -8.14 -1.58 -10.28
C VAL A 69 -9.51 -1.34 -9.67
N GLU A 70 -10.57 -1.75 -10.35
CA GLU A 70 -11.95 -1.60 -9.88
C GLU A 70 -12.16 -2.34 -8.55
N LYS A 71 -11.59 -3.54 -8.39
CA LYS A 71 -11.66 -4.29 -7.14
C LYS A 71 -10.98 -3.55 -5.99
N ILE A 72 -9.82 -2.95 -6.23
CA ILE A 72 -9.09 -2.17 -5.22
C ILE A 72 -9.93 -0.96 -4.81
N ASN A 73 -10.44 -0.19 -5.77
CA ASN A 73 -11.25 0.99 -5.49
C ASN A 73 -12.51 0.64 -4.69
N ARG A 74 -13.24 -0.43 -5.06
CA ARG A 74 -14.39 -0.91 -4.28
C ARG A 74 -14.03 -1.27 -2.84
N HIS A 75 -12.87 -1.90 -2.61
CA HIS A 75 -12.44 -2.22 -1.25
C HIS A 75 -12.07 -0.98 -0.43
N VAL A 76 -11.46 0.03 -1.05
CA VAL A 76 -11.16 1.31 -0.39
C VAL A 76 -12.45 2.05 -0.05
N GLU A 77 -13.37 2.16 -1.00
CA GLU A 77 -14.69 2.80 -0.80
C GLU A 77 -15.50 2.11 0.29
N ASP A 78 -15.57 0.77 0.28
CA ASP A 78 -16.27 -0.01 1.32
C ASP A 78 -15.66 0.20 2.71
N ALA A 79 -14.33 0.25 2.81
CA ALA A 79 -13.66 0.50 4.08
C ALA A 79 -13.97 1.90 4.61
N LEU A 80 -13.89 2.93 3.76
CA LEU A 80 -14.23 4.31 4.13
C LEU A 80 -15.69 4.44 4.55
N ALA A 81 -16.63 3.81 3.82
CA ALA A 81 -18.05 3.80 4.16
C ALA A 81 -18.33 3.14 5.52
N LYS A 82 -17.44 2.25 5.98
CA LYS A 82 -17.50 1.60 7.30
C LYS A 82 -16.69 2.33 8.39
N GLY A 83 -16.19 3.53 8.11
CA GLY A 83 -15.50 4.37 9.08
C GLY A 83 -13.98 4.16 9.15
N ALA A 84 -13.37 3.47 8.18
CA ALA A 84 -11.92 3.43 8.09
C ALA A 84 -11.34 4.81 7.74
N THR A 85 -10.10 5.07 8.16
CA THR A 85 -9.37 6.31 7.83
C THR A 85 -8.15 5.97 7.00
N ILE A 86 -7.90 6.75 5.94
CA ILE A 86 -6.65 6.68 5.18
C ILE A 86 -5.58 7.45 5.95
N ILE A 87 -4.47 6.78 6.25
CA ILE A 87 -3.35 7.36 7.00
C ILE A 87 -2.17 7.77 6.10
N THR A 88 -2.27 7.52 4.79
CA THR A 88 -1.25 7.80 3.77
C THR A 88 -1.66 8.97 2.89
N ASP A 89 -0.68 9.58 2.23
CA ASP A 89 -0.94 10.63 1.25
C ASP A 89 -1.41 10.03 -0.08
N LYS A 90 -2.06 10.84 -0.92
CA LYS A 90 -2.37 10.44 -2.30
C LYS A 90 -1.08 10.53 -3.15
N PRO A 91 -0.61 9.43 -3.76
CA PRO A 91 0.62 9.47 -4.57
C PRO A 91 0.39 10.24 -5.88
N ALA A 92 1.49 10.73 -6.45
CA ALA A 92 1.50 11.16 -7.84
C ALA A 92 1.36 9.92 -8.75
N LEU A 93 0.31 9.87 -9.56
CA LEU A 93 0.04 8.74 -10.45
C LEU A 93 0.50 9.06 -11.88
N PRO A 94 1.17 8.13 -12.57
CA PRO A 94 1.43 8.23 -14.01
C PRO A 94 0.13 8.22 -14.82
N GLN A 95 0.23 8.57 -16.10
CA GLN A 95 -0.89 8.39 -17.03
C GLN A 95 -1.15 6.89 -17.27
N GLY A 96 -2.42 6.51 -17.24
CA GLY A 96 -2.86 5.15 -17.56
C GLY A 96 -3.88 4.64 -16.55
N PRO A 97 -4.85 3.84 -16.99
CA PRO A 97 -5.98 3.46 -16.15
C PRO A 97 -5.63 2.34 -15.14
N GLN A 98 -4.43 1.75 -15.25
CA GLN A 98 -3.94 0.67 -14.39
C GLN A 98 -3.20 1.17 -13.14
N TYR A 99 -3.04 2.47 -12.95
CA TYR A 99 -2.41 3.05 -11.75
C TYR A 99 -3.48 3.45 -10.73
N VAL A 100 -3.27 3.06 -9.48
CA VAL A 100 -4.13 3.33 -8.31
C VAL A 100 -3.30 3.80 -7.13
#